data_AF-A0A1Z4NE70-F1
#
_entry.id   AF-A0A1Z4NE70-F1
#
_cell.length_a   1.000
_cell.length_b   1.000
_cell.length_c   1.000
_cell.angle_alpha   90.00
_cell.angle_beta   90.00
_cell.angle_gamma   90.00
#
_symmetry.space_group_name_H-M   'P 1'
#
loop_
_entity.id
_entity.type
_entity.pdbx_description
1 polymer ?
#
loop_
_entity_poly.entity_id
_entity_poly.type
_entity_poly.pdbx_seq_one_letter_code
_entity_poly.pdbx_strand_id
1 'polypeptide(L)'
;MDKFQAAFEILYILSIAEGVVDDRKIQVISNFLMSNLNSINFDVESTIKAISYLSGAGILEEFANAAEIFRNSSYGQERIHLLQFAIEVIAADGNISEGEAYLITYLGDIWNIDLRKLLG
;
A
#
# COMPACT_ATOMS: atom_id res chain seq x y z
N MET A 1 1.08 11.58 9.43
CA MET A 1 1.51 10.79 8.28
C MET A 1 1.73 11.71 7.09
N ASP A 2 2.88 11.60 6.41
CA ASP A 2 3.14 12.28 5.14
C ASP A 2 2.80 11.36 3.94
N LYS A 3 2.98 11.85 2.70
CA LYS A 3 2.69 11.09 1.48
C LYS A 3 3.47 9.77 1.41
N PHE A 4 4.71 9.76 1.86
CA PHE A 4 5.62 8.61 1.72
C PHE A 4 5.28 7.53 2.73
N GLN A 5 5.05 7.94 3.98
CA GLN A 5 4.53 7.07 5.00
C GLN A 5 3.17 6.49 4.56
N ALA A 6 2.26 7.30 4.00
CA ALA A 6 0.98 6.79 3.49
C ALA A 6 1.14 5.73 2.39
N ALA A 7 2.01 5.97 1.40
CA ALA A 7 2.30 5.01 0.35
C ALA A 7 2.90 3.71 0.91
N PHE A 8 3.80 3.82 1.89
CA PHE A 8 4.39 2.67 2.57
C PHE A 8 3.36 1.88 3.36
N GLU A 9 2.55 2.55 4.18
CA GLU A 9 1.53 1.90 5.02
C GLU A 9 0.50 1.16 4.16
N ILE A 10 0.06 1.73 3.03
CA ILE A 10 -0.80 1.05 2.05
C ILE A 10 -0.18 -0.28 1.61
N LEU A 11 1.07 -0.24 1.13
CA LEU A 11 1.75 -1.42 0.58
C LEU A 11 2.08 -2.45 1.67
N TYR A 12 2.47 -1.99 2.85
CA TYR A 12 2.76 -2.84 3.99
C TYR A 12 1.50 -3.54 4.51
N ILE A 13 0.40 -2.80 4.67
CA ILE A 13 -0.88 -3.35 5.13
C ILE A 13 -1.45 -4.37 4.14
N LEU A 14 -1.35 -4.10 2.83
CA LEU A 14 -1.68 -5.09 1.81
C LEU A 14 -0.82 -6.37 1.97
N SER A 15 0.47 -6.20 2.24
CA SER A 15 1.39 -7.32 2.35
C SER A 15 1.20 -8.17 3.62
N ILE A 16 0.65 -7.62 4.70
CA ILE A 16 0.31 -8.38 5.93
C ILE A 16 -1.03 -9.10 5.83
N ALA A 17 -1.86 -8.84 4.82
CA ALA A 17 -3.17 -9.48 4.67
C ALA A 17 -3.06 -11.02 4.61
N GLU A 18 -1.96 -11.53 4.04
CA GLU A 18 -1.63 -12.97 3.94
C GLU A 18 -0.75 -13.49 5.11
N GLY A 19 -0.44 -12.65 6.10
CA GLY A 19 0.34 -13.03 7.28
C GLY A 19 1.59 -12.19 7.48
N VAL A 20 2.74 -12.85 7.67
CA VAL A 20 3.98 -12.17 8.08
C VAL A 20 4.71 -11.60 6.87
N VAL A 21 5.04 -10.31 6.93
CA VAL A 21 5.91 -9.65 5.95
C VAL A 21 7.37 -9.82 6.40
N ASP A 22 8.21 -10.34 5.50
CA ASP A 22 9.64 -10.46 5.75
C ASP A 22 10.42 -9.20 5.35
N ASP A 23 11.68 -9.12 5.78
CA ASP A 23 12.57 -7.98 5.49
C ASP A 23 12.78 -7.78 3.97
N ARG A 24 12.62 -8.82 3.15
CA ARG A 24 12.77 -8.72 1.70
C ARG A 24 11.61 -7.96 1.09
N LYS A 25 10.37 -8.24 1.50
CA LYS A 25 9.19 -7.48 1.07
C LYS A 25 9.29 -6.01 1.52
N ILE A 26 9.75 -5.75 2.74
CA ILE A 26 9.98 -4.37 3.23
C ILE A 26 11.01 -3.65 2.34
N GLN A 27 12.10 -4.33 1.97
CA GLN A 27 13.12 -3.76 1.09
C GLN A 27 12.57 -3.50 -0.32
N VAL A 28 11.76 -4.42 -0.87
CA VAL A 28 11.11 -4.27 -2.19
C VAL A 28 10.20 -3.05 -2.20
N ILE A 29 9.35 -2.88 -1.18
CA ILE A 29 8.47 -1.72 -1.02
C ILE A 29 9.29 -0.44 -0.91
N SER A 30 10.31 -0.42 -0.05
CA SER A 30 11.15 0.76 0.16
C SER A 30 11.88 1.17 -1.11
N ASN A 31 12.43 0.21 -1.86
CA ASN A 31 13.10 0.47 -3.13
C ASN A 31 12.13 1.09 -4.16
N PHE A 32 10.91 0.55 -4.26
CA PHE A 32 9.89 1.11 -5.13
C PHE A 32 9.58 2.58 -4.80
N LEU A 33 9.38 2.89 -3.51
CA LEU A 33 9.06 4.26 -3.08
C LEU A 33 10.23 5.22 -3.35
N MET A 34 11.47 4.79 -3.12
CA MET A 34 12.66 5.59 -3.46
C MET A 34 12.74 5.89 -4.95
N SER A 35 12.50 4.89 -5.81
CA SER A 35 12.61 5.04 -7.26
C SER A 35 11.45 5.82 -7.90
N ASN A 36 10.25 5.78 -7.31
CA ASN A 36 9.05 6.35 -7.93
C ASN A 36 8.57 7.66 -7.29
N LEU A 37 8.89 7.90 -6.02
CA LEU A 37 8.46 9.10 -5.30
C LEU A 37 9.63 10.04 -4.93
N ASN A 38 10.87 9.70 -5.31
CA ASN A 38 12.09 10.49 -5.11
C ASN A 38 12.46 10.83 -3.65
N SER A 39 11.88 10.16 -2.66
CA SER A 39 12.28 10.28 -1.24
C SER A 39 11.68 9.16 -0.37
N ILE A 40 12.35 8.84 0.73
CA ILE A 40 11.75 8.24 1.92
C ILE A 40 12.02 9.23 3.05
N ASN A 41 10.97 9.87 3.56
CA ASN A 41 11.08 10.87 4.63
C ASN A 41 10.32 10.45 5.89
N PHE A 42 10.43 9.18 6.25
CA PHE A 42 9.83 8.65 7.47
C PHE A 42 10.67 7.49 8.01
N ASP A 43 10.42 7.12 9.27
CA ASP A 43 11.04 5.98 9.92
C ASP A 43 10.22 4.70 9.66
N VAL A 44 10.75 3.85 8.79
CA VAL A 44 10.15 2.56 8.40
C VAL A 44 9.95 1.64 9.60
N GLU A 45 10.95 1.53 10.47
CA GLU A 45 10.89 0.62 11.63
C GLU A 45 9.83 1.09 12.63
N SER A 46 9.82 2.39 12.93
CA SER A 46 8.80 2.98 13.81
C SER A 46 7.38 2.83 13.24
N THR A 47 7.23 2.93 11.92
CA THR A 47 5.94 2.77 11.23
C THR A 47 5.44 1.32 11.29
N ILE A 48 6.30 0.36 10.97
CA ILE A 48 5.99 -1.07 11.09
C ILE A 48 5.59 -1.41 12.53
N LYS A 49 6.37 -0.92 13.50
CA LYS A 49 6.09 -1.13 14.91
C LYS A 49 4.74 -0.55 15.33
N ALA A 50 4.40 0.65 14.88
CA ALA A 50 3.09 1.26 15.15
C ALA A 50 1.94 0.38 14.60
N ILE A 51 2.05 -0.08 13.35
CA ILE A 51 1.03 -0.94 12.73
C ILE A 51 0.89 -2.26 13.48
N SER A 52 1.99 -2.87 13.93
CA SER A 52 1.97 -4.15 14.66
C SER A 52 1.22 -4.10 16.00
N TYR A 53 0.97 -2.91 16.56
CA TYR A 53 0.19 -2.74 17.79
C TYR A 53 -1.30 -2.49 17.52
N LEU A 54 -1.71 -2.35 16.26
CA LEU A 54 -3.10 -2.11 15.90
C LEU A 54 -3.92 -3.40 15.99
N SER A 55 -5.19 -3.23 16.35
CA SER A 55 -6.18 -4.31 16.18
C SER A 55 -6.52 -4.50 14.70
N GLY A 56 -7.18 -5.60 14.33
CA GLY A 56 -7.64 -5.79 12.95
C GLY A 56 -8.52 -4.63 12.44
N ALA A 57 -9.39 -4.07 13.29
CA ALA A 57 -10.15 -2.87 12.95
C ALA A 57 -9.26 -1.64 12.79
N GLY A 58 -8.27 -1.47 13.68
CA GLY A 58 -7.30 -0.37 13.59
C GLY A 58 -6.44 -0.43 12.33
N ILE A 59 -6.07 -1.62 11.85
CA ILE A 59 -5.35 -1.80 10.58
C ILE A 59 -6.20 -1.30 9.41
N LEU A 60 -7.50 -1.62 9.39
CA LEU A 60 -8.40 -1.16 8.32
C LEU A 60 -8.62 0.36 8.37
N GLU A 61 -8.73 0.93 9.58
CA GLU A 61 -8.81 2.38 9.77
C GLU A 61 -7.54 3.09 9.29
N GLU A 62 -6.36 2.56 9.64
CA GLU A 62 -5.08 3.13 9.18
C GLU A 62 -4.93 2.99 7.66
N PHE A 63 -5.33 1.86 7.08
CA PHE A 63 -5.34 1.68 5.62
C PHE A 63 -6.21 2.72 4.91
N ALA A 64 -7.42 2.94 5.41
CA ALA A 64 -8.33 3.94 4.87
C ALA A 64 -7.78 5.37 5.00
N ASN A 65 -7.18 5.68 6.15
CA ASN A 65 -6.53 6.96 6.41
C ASN A 65 -5.34 7.19 5.46
N ALA A 66 -4.48 6.18 5.29
CA ALA A 66 -3.35 6.20 4.35
C ALA A 66 -3.81 6.37 2.90
N ALA A 67 -4.86 5.67 2.48
CA ALA A 67 -5.44 5.80 1.14
C ALA A 67 -5.94 7.22 0.86
N GLU A 68 -6.63 7.86 1.80
CA GLU A 68 -7.11 9.23 1.68
C GLU A 68 -5.97 10.27 1.73
N ILE A 69 -5.00 10.09 2.63
CA ILE A 69 -3.84 10.99 2.70
C ILE A 69 -3.02 10.91 1.41
N PHE A 70 -2.77 9.71 0.91
CA PHE A 70 -2.06 9.53 -0.36
C PHE A 70 -2.85 10.15 -1.51
N ARG A 71 -4.18 9.95 -1.58
CA ARG A 71 -5.04 10.58 -2.59
C ARG A 71 -4.89 12.09 -2.64
N ASN A 72 -4.91 12.73 -1.48
CA ASN A 72 -4.90 14.19 -1.33
C ASN A 72 -3.51 14.81 -1.53
N SER A 73 -2.45 14.01 -1.45
CA SER A 73 -1.06 14.46 -1.56
C SER A 73 -0.35 14.01 -2.85
N SER A 74 -0.98 13.17 -3.67
CA SER A 74 -0.42 12.59 -4.89
C SER A 74 -1.12 13.04 -6.18
N TYR A 75 -0.42 12.87 -7.30
CA TYR A 75 -0.98 13.03 -8.64
C TYR A 75 -1.59 11.71 -9.16
N GLY A 76 -2.44 11.81 -10.19
CA GLY A 76 -3.11 10.64 -10.77
C GLY A 76 -2.17 9.52 -11.21
N GLN A 77 -1.02 9.87 -11.80
CA GLN A 77 -0.01 8.89 -12.23
C GLN A 77 0.67 8.19 -11.04
N GLU A 78 0.94 8.90 -9.95
CA GLU A 78 1.52 8.27 -8.74
C GLU A 78 0.56 7.24 -8.13
N ARG A 79 -0.76 7.51 -8.15
CA ARG A 79 -1.78 6.54 -7.70
C ARG A 79 -1.86 5.32 -8.60
N ILE A 80 -1.80 5.52 -9.91
CA ILE A 80 -1.78 4.43 -10.89
C ILE A 80 -0.55 3.55 -10.65
N HIS A 81 0.65 4.13 -10.55
CA HIS A 81 1.88 3.37 -10.32
C HIS A 81 1.88 2.65 -8.97
N LEU A 82 1.42 3.31 -7.90
CA LEU A 82 1.31 2.68 -6.58
C LEU A 82 0.35 1.49 -6.62
N LEU A 83 -0.79 1.63 -7.30
CA LEU A 83 -1.79 0.57 -7.41
C LEU A 83 -1.30 -0.60 -8.28
N GLN A 84 -0.59 -0.33 -9.38
CA GLN A 84 0.04 -1.38 -10.18
C GLN A 84 1.07 -2.15 -9.37
N PHE A 85 1.95 -1.43 -8.67
CA PHE A 85 2.95 -2.06 -7.82
C PHE A 85 2.32 -2.84 -6.66
N ALA A 86 1.26 -2.31 -6.04
CA ALA A 86 0.50 -3.02 -5.01
C ALA A 86 0.00 -4.37 -5.54
N ILE A 87 -0.53 -4.41 -6.75
CA ILE A 87 -1.00 -5.64 -7.41
C ILE A 87 0.16 -6.58 -7.71
N GLU A 88 1.31 -6.07 -8.17
CA GLU A 88 2.51 -6.89 -8.39
C GLU A 88 3.04 -7.53 -7.10
N VAL A 89 3.01 -6.80 -5.98
CA VAL A 89 3.50 -7.27 -4.69
C VAL A 89 2.63 -8.38 -4.11
N ILE A 90 1.31 -8.22 -4.18
CA ILE A 90 0.35 -9.23 -3.66
C ILE A 90 0.25 -10.43 -4.61
N ALA A 91 0.33 -10.23 -5.93
CA ALA A 91 0.27 -11.32 -6.90
C ALA A 91 1.61 -12.08 -7.06
N ALA A 92 2.65 -11.73 -6.29
CA ALA A 92 3.99 -12.29 -6.45
C ALA A 92 4.07 -13.80 -6.20
N ASP A 93 3.15 -14.37 -5.42
CA ASP A 93 3.02 -15.81 -5.18
C ASP A 93 2.10 -16.52 -6.19
N GLY A 94 1.54 -15.77 -7.14
CA GLY A 94 0.63 -16.26 -8.17
C GLY A 94 -0.84 -16.35 -7.76
N ASN A 95 -1.22 -15.89 -6.56
CA ASN A 95 -2.60 -15.92 -6.08
C ASN A 95 -2.96 -14.65 -5.33
N ILE A 96 -4.04 -13.97 -5.73
CA ILE A 96 -4.59 -12.83 -4.99
C ILE A 96 -5.74 -13.33 -4.13
N SER A 97 -5.64 -13.16 -2.81
CA SER A 97 -6.69 -13.59 -1.89
C SER A 97 -7.91 -12.67 -1.91
N GLU A 98 -9.02 -13.12 -1.30
CA GLU A 98 -10.23 -12.29 -1.18
C GLU A 98 -9.97 -11.00 -0.40
N GLY A 99 -9.13 -11.05 0.64
CA GLY A 99 -8.78 -9.88 1.46
C GLY A 99 -7.95 -8.87 0.67
N GLU A 100 -6.96 -9.35 -0.09
CA GLU A 100 -6.15 -8.52 -0.96
C GLU A 100 -6.97 -7.89 -2.09
N ALA A 101 -7.82 -8.68 -2.75
CA ALA A 101 -8.75 -8.21 -3.78
C ALA A 101 -9.70 -7.14 -3.24
N TYR A 102 -10.20 -7.31 -2.01
CA TYR A 102 -11.03 -6.32 -1.33
C TYR A 102 -10.28 -5.00 -1.12
N LEU A 103 -9.05 -5.05 -0.57
CA LEU A 103 -8.24 -3.86 -0.32
C LEU A 103 -7.85 -3.14 -1.61
N ILE A 104 -7.53 -3.86 -2.69
CA ILE A 104 -7.25 -3.27 -4.02
C ILE A 104 -8.50 -2.61 -4.61
N THR A 105 -9.66 -3.26 -4.52
CA THR A 105 -10.93 -2.69 -4.96
C THR A 105 -11.24 -1.40 -4.20
N TYR A 106 -11.02 -1.42 -2.88
CA TYR A 106 -11.19 -0.26 -2.02
C TYR A 106 -10.30 0.92 -2.42
N LEU A 107 -9.02 0.67 -2.76
CA LEU A 107 -8.14 1.73 -3.28
C LEU A 107 -8.63 2.27 -4.62
N GLY A 108 -9.10 1.39 -5.52
CA GLY A 108 -9.70 1.79 -6.80
C GLY A 108 -10.88 2.74 -6.61
N ASP A 109 -11.77 2.43 -5.67
CA ASP A 109 -12.93 3.25 -5.34
C ASP A 109 -12.53 4.62 -4.76
N ILE A 110 -11.66 4.64 -3.74
CA ILE A 110 -11.18 5.89 -3.12
C ILE A 110 -10.50 6.80 -4.14
N TRP A 111 -9.68 6.22 -5.03
CA TRP A 111 -8.90 6.98 -6.00
C TRP A 111 -9.63 7.25 -7.31
N ASN A 112 -10.86 6.74 -7.46
CA ASN A 112 -11.67 6.81 -8.67
C ASN A 112 -10.93 6.25 -9.90
N ILE A 113 -10.34 5.06 -9.74
CA ILE A 113 -9.59 4.33 -10.77
C ILE A 113 -10.39 3.08 -11.18
N ASP A 114 -10.67 2.94 -12.48
CA ASP A 114 -11.32 1.73 -13.02
C ASP A 114 -10.28 0.60 -13.13
N LEU A 115 -10.29 -0.32 -12.16
CA LEU A 115 -9.37 -1.45 -12.11
C LEU A 115 -9.38 -2.32 -13.37
N ARG A 116 -10.51 -2.40 -14.09
CA ARG A 116 -10.60 -3.19 -15.33
C ARG A 116 -9.79 -2.57 -16.45
N LYS A 117 -9.66 -1.24 -16.47
CA LYS A 117 -8.81 -0.53 -17.43
C LYS A 117 -7.34 -0.58 -17.03
N LEU A 118 -7.06 -0.74 -15.74
CA LEU A 118 -5.70 -0.84 -15.22
C LEU A 118 -5.09 -2.22 -15.50
N LEU A 119 -5.92 -3.26 -15.46
CA LEU A 119 -5.54 -4.67 -15.62
C LEU A 119 -5.77 -5.23 -17.04
N GLY A 120 -6.29 -4.41 -17.96
CA GLY A 120 -6.74 -4.81 -19.29
C GLY A 120 -5.75 -4.51 -20.41
#